data_AF-A0A2A5BFH0-F1
#
_entry.id   AF-A0A2A5BFH0-F1
#
_cell.length_a   1.000
_cell.length_b   1.000
_cell.length_c   1.000
_cell.angle_alpha   90.00
_cell.angle_beta   90.00
_cell.angle_gamma   90.00
#
_symmetry.space_group_name_H-M   'P 1'
#
loop_
_entity.id
_entity.type
_entity.pdbx_description
1 polymer ?
#
loop_
_entity_poly.entity_id
_entity_poly.type
_entity_poly.pdbx_seq_one_letter_code
_entity_poly.pdbx_strand_id
1 'polypeptide(L)'
;MFIVGFILKAINFYGLYSYTIPLHAFTYGGIGMMTLGMMARISLGHTGRNINQPPSALKWVFALLFLGTLMRVILPIFIPSAYLHIIGTTQGLWIIAFAIFLYHYLMIFIRPRSDGKPG
;
A
#
# COMPACT_ATOMS: atom_id res chain seq x y z
N MET A 1 -7.49 -7.92 -0.74
CA MET A 1 -7.16 -7.74 -2.17
C MET A 1 -6.70 -9.02 -2.85
N PHE A 2 -6.00 -9.95 -2.20
CA PHE A 2 -5.66 -11.25 -2.80
C PHE A 2 -6.87 -12.03 -3.36
N ILE A 3 -7.94 -12.17 -2.56
CA ILE A 3 -9.18 -12.85 -3.01
C ILE A 3 -9.75 -12.18 -4.28
N VAL A 4 -9.87 -10.84 -4.25
CA VAL A 4 -10.31 -10.05 -5.40
C VAL A 4 -9.38 -10.24 -6.60
N GLY A 5 -8.07 -10.26 -6.39
CA GLY A 5 -7.08 -10.53 -7.44
C GLY A 5 -7.26 -11.91 -8.09
N PHE A 6 -7.54 -12.96 -7.30
CA PHE A 6 -7.83 -14.29 -7.84
C PHE A 6 -9.12 -14.32 -8.65
N ILE A 7 -10.19 -13.70 -8.14
CA ILE A 7 -11.47 -13.58 -8.85
C ILE A 7 -11.26 -12.84 -10.19
N LEU A 8 -10.57 -11.69 -10.15
CA LEU A 8 -10.26 -10.91 -11.35
C LEU A 8 -9.34 -11.66 -12.30
N LYS A 9 -8.43 -12.51 -11.80
CA LYS A 9 -7.57 -13.33 -12.65
C LYS A 9 -8.37 -14.41 -13.37
N ALA A 10 -9.33 -15.04 -12.69
CA ALA A 10 -10.22 -16.02 -13.31
C ALA A 10 -11.10 -15.38 -14.39
N ILE A 11 -11.73 -14.24 -14.10
CA ILE A 11 -12.55 -13.50 -15.08
C ILE A 11 -11.72 -12.99 -16.27
N ASN A 12 -10.43 -12.67 -16.06
CA ASN A 12 -9.53 -12.21 -17.13
C ASN A 12 -9.38 -13.21 -18.27
N PHE A 13 -9.66 -14.51 -18.05
CA PHE A 13 -9.70 -15.54 -19.09
C PHE A 13 -10.65 -15.18 -20.25
N TYR A 14 -11.74 -14.47 -19.96
CA TYR A 14 -12.71 -14.05 -20.97
C TYR A 14 -12.30 -12.78 -21.75
N GLY A 15 -11.11 -12.22 -21.50
CA GLY A 15 -10.59 -11.08 -22.26
C GLY A 15 -11.30 -9.75 -22.04
N LEU A 16 -12.13 -9.64 -20.98
CA LEU A 16 -12.99 -8.48 -20.73
C LEU A 16 -12.24 -7.19 -20.33
N TYR A 17 -10.98 -7.31 -19.90
CA TYR A 17 -10.14 -6.19 -19.50
C TYR A 17 -8.65 -6.58 -19.55
N SER A 18 -7.77 -5.59 -19.41
CA SER A 18 -6.32 -5.80 -19.44
C SER A 18 -5.83 -6.70 -18.29
N TYR A 19 -4.86 -7.57 -18.60
CA TYR A 19 -4.18 -8.44 -17.61
C TYR A 19 -3.51 -7.65 -16.47
N THR A 20 -3.29 -6.35 -16.66
CA THR A 20 -2.70 -5.47 -15.65
C THR A 20 -3.63 -5.27 -14.45
N ILE A 21 -4.96 -5.40 -14.60
CA ILE A 21 -5.92 -5.20 -13.52
C ILE A 21 -5.74 -6.24 -12.39
N PRO A 22 -5.84 -7.57 -12.64
CA PRO A 22 -5.61 -8.56 -11.61
C PRO A 22 -4.18 -8.49 -11.06
N LEU A 23 -3.19 -8.16 -11.90
CA LEU A 23 -1.82 -7.96 -11.45
C LEU A 23 -1.73 -6.87 -10.38
N HIS A 24 -2.35 -5.71 -10.58
CA HIS A 24 -2.31 -4.61 -9.59
C HIS A 24 -3.17 -4.89 -8.36
N ALA A 25 -4.25 -5.69 -8.48
CA ALA A 25 -4.97 -6.18 -7.31
C ALA A 25 -4.05 -7.00 -6.39
N PHE A 26 -3.16 -7.83 -6.96
CA PHE A 26 -2.15 -8.56 -6.21
C PHE A 26 -1.02 -7.66 -5.72
N THR A 27 -0.38 -6.90 -6.59
CA THR A 27 0.88 -6.22 -6.28
C THR A 27 0.68 -4.92 -5.50
N TYR A 28 -0.25 -4.06 -5.93
CA TYR A 28 -0.54 -2.80 -5.25
C TYR A 28 -1.36 -3.06 -3.99
N GLY A 29 -2.48 -3.77 -4.13
CA GLY A 29 -3.44 -3.98 -3.05
C GLY A 29 -3.13 -5.11 -2.09
N GLY A 30 -2.49 -6.18 -2.55
CA GLY A 30 -2.14 -7.33 -1.71
C GLY A 30 -0.77 -7.16 -1.10
N ILE A 31 0.26 -7.37 -1.93
CA ILE A 31 1.67 -7.39 -1.55
C ILE A 31 2.10 -6.02 -1.01
N GLY A 32 1.75 -4.92 -1.68
CA GLY A 32 2.11 -3.57 -1.26
C GLY A 32 1.62 -3.25 0.15
N MET A 33 0.33 -3.47 0.42
CA MET A 33 -0.24 -3.23 1.75
C MET A 33 0.30 -4.20 2.81
N MET A 34 0.44 -5.49 2.49
CA MET A 34 0.98 -6.49 3.43
C MET A 34 2.43 -6.18 3.82
N THR A 35 3.27 -5.90 2.82
CA THR A 35 4.68 -5.58 3.02
C THR A 35 4.84 -4.30 3.83
N LEU A 36 4.08 -3.24 3.55
CA LEU A 36 4.12 -2.01 4.35
C LEU A 36 3.72 -2.27 5.80
N GLY A 37 2.66 -3.06 6.04
CA GLY A 37 2.27 -3.45 7.39
C GLY A 37 3.31 -4.28 8.13
N MET A 38 3.99 -5.18 7.41
CA MET A 38 5.11 -5.96 7.96
C MET A 38 6.28 -5.05 8.31
N MET A 39 6.70 -4.15 7.42
CA MET A 39 7.75 -3.15 7.67
C MET A 39 7.39 -2.29 8.89
N ALA A 40 6.15 -1.80 8.96
CA ALA A 40 5.65 -0.98 10.05
C ALA A 40 5.79 -1.69 11.41
N ARG A 41 5.32 -2.94 11.48
CA ARG A 41 5.32 -3.75 12.70
C ARG A 41 6.74 -4.12 13.15
N ILE A 42 7.55 -4.60 12.21
CA ILE A 42 8.93 -5.06 12.47
C ILE A 42 9.82 -3.89 12.91
N SER A 43 9.68 -2.72 12.27
CA SER A 43 10.42 -1.51 12.65
C SER A 43 10.15 -1.11 14.10
N LEU A 44 8.89 -1.15 14.56
CA LEU A 44 8.55 -0.84 15.95
C LEU A 44 9.10 -1.90 16.91
N GLY A 45 8.88 -3.18 16.60
CA GLY A 45 9.34 -4.29 17.44
C GLY A 45 10.85 -4.31 17.63
N HIS A 46 11.63 -4.14 16.56
CA HIS A 46 13.09 -4.15 16.66
C HIS A 46 13.68 -2.88 17.25
N THR A 47 12.95 -1.76 17.29
CA THR A 47 13.45 -0.52 17.92
C THR A 47 12.96 -0.31 19.35
N GLY A 48 12.37 -1.35 19.96
CA GLY A 48 11.90 -1.31 21.36
C GLY A 48 10.66 -0.43 21.57
N ARG A 49 9.95 -0.08 20.49
CA ARG A 49 8.75 0.76 20.51
C ARG A 49 7.49 -0.11 20.57
N ASN A 50 6.43 0.42 21.18
CA ASN A 50 5.18 -0.32 21.34
C ASN A 50 4.48 -0.54 19.98
N ILE A 51 4.35 -1.80 19.56
CA ILE A 51 3.72 -2.20 18.29
C ILE A 51 2.24 -1.79 18.23
N ASN A 52 1.56 -1.72 19.38
CA ASN A 52 0.15 -1.32 19.46
C ASN A 52 -0.04 0.20 19.40
N GLN A 53 1.05 0.98 19.39
CA GLN A 53 1.04 2.44 19.31
C GLN A 53 1.90 2.94 18.13
N PRO A 54 1.53 2.61 16.88
CA PRO A 54 2.23 3.13 15.72
C PRO A 54 2.02 4.65 15.57
N PRO A 55 2.88 5.35 14.80
CA PRO A 55 2.64 6.74 14.42
C PRO A 55 1.22 6.91 13.84
N SER A 56 0.51 7.94 14.28
CA SER A 56 -0.89 8.20 13.83
C SER A 56 -1.01 8.33 12.32
N ALA A 57 0.05 8.81 11.66
CA ALA A 57 0.15 8.93 10.20
C ALA A 57 0.01 7.59 9.46
N LEU A 58 0.30 6.46 10.09
CA LEU A 58 0.18 5.13 9.46
C LEU A 58 -1.25 4.84 9.00
N LYS A 59 -2.26 5.38 9.70
CA LYS A 59 -3.67 5.27 9.28
C LYS A 59 -3.90 5.91 7.91
N TRP A 60 -3.31 7.09 7.68
CA TRP A 60 -3.40 7.80 6.40
C TRP A 60 -2.65 7.08 5.29
N VAL A 61 -1.48 6.50 5.61
CA VAL A 61 -0.72 5.67 4.65
C VAL A 61 -1.59 4.52 4.14
N PHE A 62 -2.23 3.76 5.03
CA PHE A 62 -3.11 2.67 4.62
C PHE A 62 -4.36 3.15 3.89
N ALA A 63 -4.96 4.26 4.31
CA ALA A 63 -6.11 4.84 3.63
C ALA A 63 -5.79 5.24 2.18
N LEU A 64 -4.64 5.89 1.96
CA LEU A 64 -4.17 6.29 0.63
C LEU A 64 -3.86 5.09 -0.25
N LEU A 65 -3.18 4.06 0.28
CA LEU A 65 -2.90 2.83 -0.46
C LEU A 65 -4.19 2.05 -0.78
N PHE A 66 -5.14 2.00 0.14
CA PHE A 66 -6.42 1.34 -0.10
C PHE A 66 -7.22 2.07 -1.18
N LEU A 67 -7.34 3.40 -1.08
CA LEU A 67 -7.99 4.22 -2.11
C LEU A 67 -7.31 4.07 -3.47
N GLY A 68 -5.98 4.16 -3.50
CA GLY A 68 -5.19 3.98 -4.72
C GLY A 68 -5.38 2.59 -5.33
N THR A 69 -5.52 1.55 -4.51
CA THR A 69 -5.84 0.19 -4.98
C THR A 69 -7.23 0.15 -5.65
N LEU A 70 -8.25 0.68 -4.97
CA LEU A 70 -9.62 0.68 -5.52
C LEU A 70 -9.65 1.43 -6.84
N MET A 71 -9.06 2.62 -6.88
CA MET A 71 -8.98 3.41 -8.12
C MET A 71 -8.20 2.68 -9.21
N ARG A 72 -7.08 2.01 -8.88
CA ARG A 72 -6.22 1.31 -9.85
C ARG A 72 -6.88 0.08 -10.45
N VAL A 73 -7.71 -0.61 -9.68
CA VAL A 73 -8.30 -1.91 -10.08
C VAL A 73 -9.70 -1.73 -10.65
N ILE A 74 -10.50 -0.81 -10.11
CA ILE A 74 -11.92 -0.69 -10.43
C ILE A 74 -12.14 0.33 -11.56
N LEU A 75 -11.59 1.55 -11.45
CA LEU A 75 -11.91 2.62 -12.40
C LEU A 75 -11.54 2.33 -13.87
N PRO A 76 -10.40 1.68 -14.21
CA PRO A 76 -10.07 1.36 -15.60
C PRO A 76 -11.08 0.45 -16.31
N ILE A 77 -11.87 -0.32 -15.55
CA ILE A 77 -12.92 -1.19 -16.10
C ILE A 77 -14.10 -0.36 -16.58
N PHE A 78 -14.47 0.67 -15.82
CA PHE A 78 -15.68 1.47 -16.07
C PHE A 78 -15.43 2.71 -16.92
N ILE A 79 -14.22 3.29 -16.84
CA ILE A 79 -13.87 4.54 -17.55
C ILE A 79 -12.54 4.36 -18.31
N PRO A 80 -12.49 3.52 -19.36
CA PRO A 80 -11.25 3.27 -20.10
C PRO A 80 -10.67 4.52 -20.77
N SER A 81 -11.52 5.49 -21.14
CA SER A 81 -11.09 6.75 -21.78
C SER A 81 -10.21 7.61 -20.86
N ALA A 82 -10.37 7.50 -19.54
CA ALA A 82 -9.60 8.26 -18.55
C ALA A 82 -8.36 7.49 -18.04
N TYR A 83 -7.95 6.41 -18.71
CA TYR A 83 -6.93 5.48 -18.22
C TYR A 83 -5.67 6.17 -17.71
N LEU A 84 -5.05 7.03 -18.52
CA LEU A 84 -3.81 7.73 -18.15
C LEU A 84 -3.97 8.62 -16.91
N HIS A 85 -5.11 9.32 -16.78
CA HIS A 85 -5.41 10.13 -15.60
C HIS A 85 -5.58 9.24 -14.36
N ILE A 86 -6.31 8.13 -14.48
CA ILE A 86 -6.48 7.15 -13.39
C ILE A 86 -5.12 6.61 -12.95
N ILE A 87 -4.23 6.23 -13.88
CA ILE A 87 -2.87 5.79 -13.54
C ILE A 87 -2.14 6.88 -12.77
N GLY A 88 -2.08 8.10 -13.32
CA GLY A 88 -1.36 9.21 -12.71
C GLY A 88 -1.83 9.50 -11.29
N THR A 89 -3.14 9.52 -11.05
CA THR A 89 -3.70 9.73 -9.71
C THR A 89 -3.36 8.57 -8.77
N THR A 90 -3.51 7.32 -9.21
CA THR A 90 -3.20 6.14 -8.36
C THR A 90 -1.71 6.04 -8.01
N GLN A 91 -0.84 6.46 -8.92
CA GLN A 91 0.61 6.56 -8.69
C GLN A 91 0.92 7.70 -7.72
N GLY A 92 0.27 8.87 -7.85
CA GLY A 92 0.40 9.96 -6.90
C GLY A 92 0.01 9.55 -5.48
N LEU A 93 -1.11 8.84 -5.31
CA LEU A 93 -1.55 8.31 -4.02
C LEU A 93 -0.51 7.35 -3.41
N TRP A 94 0.10 6.49 -4.23
CA TRP A 94 1.17 5.59 -3.79
C TRP A 94 2.39 6.37 -3.31
N ILE A 95 2.88 7.32 -4.11
CA ILE A 95 4.06 8.11 -3.78
C ILE A 95 3.84 8.89 -2.47
N ILE A 96 2.68 9.53 -2.31
CA ILE A 96 2.34 10.28 -1.09
C ILE A 96 2.29 9.34 0.12
N ALA A 97 1.65 8.16 0.00
CA ALA A 97 1.59 7.20 1.09
C ALA A 97 2.98 6.72 1.53
N PHE A 98 3.85 6.36 0.58
CA PHE A 98 5.21 5.92 0.88
C PHE A 98 6.11 7.06 1.37
N ALA A 99 5.92 8.29 0.90
CA ALA A 99 6.64 9.45 1.42
C ALA A 99 6.28 9.73 2.89
N ILE A 100 4.98 9.67 3.24
CA ILE A 100 4.51 9.80 4.63
C ILE A 100 5.11 8.67 5.48
N PHE A 101 5.05 7.42 5.00
CA PHE A 101 5.63 6.28 5.71
C PHE A 101 7.13 6.47 5.94
N LEU A 102 7.89 6.80 4.88
CA LEU A 102 9.33 7.00 4.94
C LEU A 102 9.70 8.09 5.95
N TYR A 103 9.04 9.24 5.91
CA TYR A 103 9.31 10.33 6.85
C TYR A 103 9.14 9.88 8.31
N HIS A 104 8.01 9.25 8.65
CA HIS A 104 7.73 8.85 10.03
C HIS A 104 8.62 7.70 10.52
N TYR A 105 8.93 6.74 9.65
CA TYR A 105 9.75 5.58 10.00
C TYR A 105 11.25 5.87 9.96
N LEU A 106 11.70 6.82 9.15
CA LEU A 106 13.07 7.34 9.24
C LEU A 106 13.31 7.97 10.61
N MET A 107 12.36 8.74 11.13
CA MET A 107 12.45 9.34 12.46
C MET A 107 12.53 8.31 13.59
N ILE A 108 11.95 7.12 13.39
CA ILE A 108 12.07 5.98 14.32
C ILE A 108 13.51 5.45 14.33
N PHE A 109 14.17 5.36 13.18
CA PHE A 109 15.52 4.79 13.07
C PHE A 109 16.64 5.75 13.51
N ILE A 110 16.47 7.07 13.33
CA ILE A 110 17.50 8.05 13.72
C ILE A 110 17.41 8.46 15.20
N ARG A 111 16.33 8.09 15.90
CA ARG A 111 16.14 8.39 17.32
C ARG A 111 16.57 7.20 18.16
N PRO A 112 17.21 7.43 19.33
CA PRO A 112 17.53 6.38 20.28
C PRO A 112 16.32 5.50 20.57
N ARG A 113 16.58 4.22 20.80
CA ARG A 113 15.55 3.26 21.19
C ARG A 113 14.83 3.72 22.44
N SER A 114 13.52 3.46 22.50
CA SER A 114 12.70 3.82 23.66
C SER A 114 12.96 2.96 24.89
N ASP A 115 13.61 1.79 24.73
CA ASP A 115 13.91 0.86 25.82
C ASP A 115 15.33 1.00 26.39
N GLY A 116 16.11 1.97 25.90
CA GLY A 116 17.47 2.26 26.38
C GLY A 116 18.53 1.18 26.09
N LYS A 117 18.19 0.15 25.31
CA LYS A 117 19.15 -0.89 24.89
C LYS A 117 20.06 -0.36 23.77
N PRO A 118 21.22 -0.99 23.52
CA PRO A 118 22.03 -0.65 22.36
C PRO A 118 21.31 -0.94 21.04
N GLY A 119 21.45 -0.03 20.06
CA GLY A 119 20.80 -0.03 18.75
C GLY A 119 19.88 1.15 18.56
#